data_AF-A0A3R9ENZ3-F1
#
_entry.id   AF-A0A3R9ENZ3-F1
#
_cell.length_a   1.000
_cell.length_b   1.000
_cell.length_c   1.000
_cell.angle_alpha   90.00
_cell.angle_beta   90.00
_cell.angle_gamma   90.00
#
_symmetry.space_group_name_H-M   'P 1'
#
loop_
_entity.id
_entity.type
_entity.pdbx_description
1 polymer ?
#
loop_
_entity_poly.entity_id
_entity_poly.type
_entity_poly.pdbx_seq_one_letter_code
_entity_poly.pdbx_strand_id
1 'polypeptide(L)'
;MVAAVIYVDPQTIQPVLNGKWHRMDLTAVPQPGEAVTMLCGESGEAEFKLSGEGRNNRVHQQCEPCDDALRQRKGIPSRHDRIGRR
;
A
#
# COMPACT_ATOMS: atom_id res chain seq x y z
N MET A 1 26.82 24.62 -0.07
CA MET A 1 25.85 23.60 0.41
C MET A 1 25.90 22.43 -0.55
N VAL A 2 25.85 21.20 -0.05
CA VAL A 2 25.80 19.99 -0.88
C VAL A 2 24.37 19.45 -0.81
N ALA A 3 23.81 19.08 -1.95
CA ALA A 3 22.48 18.48 -2.00
C ALA A 3 22.53 17.08 -1.38
N ALA A 4 21.59 16.79 -0.48
CA ALA A 4 21.34 15.43 -0.01
C ALA A 4 20.38 14.73 -0.98
N VAL A 5 20.73 13.52 -1.42
CA VAL A 5 19.89 12.70 -2.30
C VAL A 5 19.09 11.73 -1.44
N ILE A 6 17.76 11.74 -1.60
CA ILE A 6 16.85 10.82 -0.91
C ILE A 6 16.35 9.80 -1.92
N TYR A 7 16.62 8.52 -1.66
CA TYR A 7 16.11 7.42 -2.48
C TYR A 7 14.81 6.90 -1.86
N VAL A 8 13.73 6.87 -2.65
CA VAL A 8 12.44 6.31 -2.27
C VAL A 8 12.15 5.14 -3.21
N ASP A 9 11.97 3.95 -2.66
CA ASP A 9 11.51 2.79 -3.41
C ASP A 9 9.98 2.84 -3.54
N PRO A 10 9.42 3.01 -4.76
CA PRO A 10 7.98 3.08 -4.96
C PRO A 10 7.22 1.84 -4.45
N GLN A 11 7.86 0.67 -4.42
CA GLN A 11 7.24 -0.58 -3.94
C GLN A 11 7.06 -0.60 -2.42
N THR A 12 7.72 0.31 -1.69
CA THR A 12 7.56 0.48 -0.25
C THR A 12 6.44 1.43 0.14
N ILE A 13 5.92 2.22 -0.81
CA ILE A 13 4.83 3.16 -0.59
C ILE A 13 3.54 2.37 -0.40
N GLN A 14 2.85 2.61 0.72
CA GLN A 14 1.59 1.97 1.06
C GLN A 14 0.54 3.07 1.30
N PRO A 15 -0.40 3.27 0.37
CA PRO A 15 -1.47 4.23 0.57
C PRO A 15 -2.42 3.77 1.66
N VAL A 16 -3.02 4.74 2.34
CA VAL A 16 -4.10 4.50 3.27
C VAL A 16 -5.41 4.94 2.63
N LEU A 17 -6.32 4.00 2.42
CA LEU A 17 -7.67 4.24 1.93
C LEU A 17 -8.65 3.52 2.85
N ASN A 18 -9.78 4.15 3.16
CA ASN A 18 -10.81 3.57 4.04
C ASN A 18 -10.29 3.04 5.39
N GLY A 19 -9.23 3.67 5.94
CA GLY A 19 -8.61 3.26 7.21
C GLY A 19 -7.80 1.96 7.14
N LYS A 20 -7.48 1.48 5.94
CA LYS A 20 -6.65 0.29 5.71
C LYS A 20 -5.40 0.64 4.92
N TRP A 21 -4.33 -0.15 5.09
CA TRP A 21 -3.15 -0.08 4.23
C TRP A 21 -3.38 -0.89 2.96
N HIS A 22 -3.22 -0.24 1.81
CA HIS A 22 -3.33 -0.86 0.51
C HIS A 22 -1.95 -1.07 -0.12
N ARG A 23 -1.91 -1.98 -1.08
CA ARG A 23 -0.75 -2.20 -1.93
C ARG A 23 -1.08 -1.74 -3.35
N MET A 24 -0.05 -1.34 -4.06
CA MET A 24 -0.10 -0.82 -5.42
C MET A 24 1.18 -1.26 -6.12
N ASP A 25 1.12 -1.37 -7.44
CA ASP A 25 2.28 -1.68 -8.27
C ASP A 25 2.83 -0.40 -8.88
N LEU A 26 3.61 0.33 -8.08
CA LEU A 26 4.20 1.59 -8.52
C LEU A 26 5.54 1.36 -9.21
N THR A 27 5.70 1.97 -10.38
CA THR A 27 6.99 2.11 -11.06
C THR A 27 7.69 3.42 -10.71
N ALA A 28 6.95 4.40 -10.19
CA ALA A 28 7.44 5.71 -9.77
C ALA A 28 6.64 6.23 -8.56
N VAL A 29 7.18 7.22 -7.87
CA VAL A 29 6.44 7.92 -6.80
C VAL A 29 5.34 8.77 -7.44
N PRO A 30 4.05 8.57 -7.09
CA PRO A 30 2.96 9.34 -7.66
C PRO A 30 3.03 10.81 -7.21
N GLN A 31 2.52 11.71 -8.05
CA GLN A 31 2.42 13.12 -7.68
C GLN A 31 1.22 13.34 -6.75
N PRO A 32 1.28 14.33 -5.82
CA PRO A 32 0.11 14.73 -5.06
C PRO A 32 -1.07 15.09 -5.99
N GLY A 33 -2.25 14.54 -5.74
CA GLY A 33 -3.45 14.69 -6.58
C GLY A 33 -3.53 13.72 -7.77
N GLU A 34 -2.50 12.91 -8.01
CA GLU A 34 -2.56 11.87 -9.05
C GLU A 34 -3.49 10.74 -8.62
N ALA A 35 -4.37 10.30 -9.53
CA ALA A 35 -5.23 9.15 -9.30
C ALA A 35 -4.40 7.86 -9.33
N VAL A 36 -4.44 7.13 -8.22
CA VAL A 36 -3.72 5.86 -8.06
C VAL A 36 -4.70 4.72 -7.82
N THR A 37 -4.46 3.59 -8.48
CA THR A 37 -5.27 2.38 -8.33
C THR A 37 -4.50 1.33 -7.54
N MET A 38 -5.15 0.81 -6.50
CA MET A 38 -4.62 -0.24 -5.63
C MET A 38 -4.76 -1.61 -6.29
N LEU A 39 -4.02 -2.61 -5.78
CA LEU A 39 -4.14 -3.99 -6.23
C LEU A 39 -5.54 -4.58 -6.02
N CYS A 40 -6.32 -4.06 -5.06
CA CYS A 40 -7.71 -4.46 -4.85
C CYS A 40 -8.70 -3.83 -5.85
N GLY A 41 -8.25 -2.95 -6.75
CA GLY A 41 -9.09 -2.23 -7.71
C GLY A 41 -9.68 -0.92 -7.18
N GLU A 42 -9.59 -0.64 -5.88
CA GLU A 42 -9.95 0.67 -5.34
C GLU A 42 -9.00 1.75 -5.87
N SER A 43 -9.54 2.94 -6.13
CA SER A 43 -8.75 4.09 -6.58
C SER A 43 -8.94 5.27 -5.64
N GLY A 44 -7.92 6.10 -5.53
CA GLY A 44 -7.95 7.34 -4.76
C GLY A 44 -6.91 8.32 -5.27
N GLU A 45 -7.02 9.58 -4.88
CA GLU A 45 -6.00 10.59 -5.18
C GLU A 45 -4.85 10.47 -4.18
N ALA A 46 -3.61 10.59 -4.66
CA ALA A 46 -2.43 10.52 -3.83
C ALA A 46 -2.30 11.78 -2.95
N GLU A 47 -2.27 11.60 -1.64
CA GLU A 47 -2.03 12.65 -0.67
C GLU A 47 -0.88 12.25 0.25
N PHE A 48 0.12 13.13 0.39
CA PHE A 48 1.30 12.87 1.23
C PHE A 48 1.23 13.72 2.50
N LYS A 49 1.17 13.03 3.65
CA LYS A 49 1.14 13.67 4.98
C LYS A 49 2.39 13.30 5.77
N LEU A 50 2.89 14.22 6.57
CA LEU A 50 3.98 13.94 7.49
C LEU A 50 3.46 13.04 8.63
N SER A 51 4.30 12.11 9.10
CA SER A 51 3.93 11.07 10.07
C SER A 51 3.38 11.60 11.42
N GLY A 52 3.51 12.89 11.70
CA GLY A 52 2.98 13.55 12.89
C GLY A 52 1.52 14.03 12.80
N GLU A 53 1.00 14.28 11.59
CA GLU A 53 -0.34 14.87 11.40
C GLU A 53 -1.46 13.82 11.38
N GLY A 54 -1.11 12.53 11.37
CA GLY A 54 -2.03 11.43 11.09
C GLY A 54 -1.88 10.21 11.98
N ARG A 55 -1.42 10.34 13.23
CA ARG A 55 -1.46 9.25 14.22
C ARG A 55 -2.90 8.93 14.66
N ASN A 56 -3.75 8.55 13.71
CA ASN A 56 -4.80 7.61 13.99
C ASN A 56 -4.11 6.25 14.19
N ASN A 57 -3.87 5.89 15.45
CA ASN A 57 -3.48 4.55 15.94
C ASN A 57 -4.50 3.44 15.55
N ARG A 58 -5.22 3.58 14.44
CA ARG A 58 -6.30 2.70 13.98
C ARG A 58 -6.03 2.09 12.61
N VAL A 59 -5.09 2.62 11.83
CA VAL A 59 -4.71 2.01 10.54
C VAL A 59 -3.75 0.85 10.82
N HIS A 60 -4.25 -0.21 11.44
CA HIS A 60 -3.50 -1.44 11.69
C HIS A 60 -3.91 -2.57 10.74
N GLN A 61 -4.94 -2.37 9.94
CA GLN A 61 -5.47 -3.41 9.06
C GLN A 61 -4.95 -3.20 7.65
N GLN A 62 -4.26 -4.21 7.14
CA GLN A 62 -3.94 -4.31 5.71
C GLN A 62 -5.19 -4.77 4.96
N CYS A 63 -5.40 -4.24 3.76
CA CYS A 63 -6.45 -4.71 2.86
C CYS A 63 -6.19 -6.18 2.47
N GLU A 64 -7.10 -7.08 2.82
CA GLU A 64 -6.96 -8.53 2.55
C GLU A 64 -6.84 -8.84 1.05
N PRO A 65 -7.67 -8.28 0.15
CA PRO A 65 -7.48 -8.46 -1.29
C PRO A 65 -6.09 -8.03 -1.79
N CYS A 66 -5.54 -6.93 -1.25
CA CYS A 66 -4.18 -6.49 -1.60
C CYS A 66 -3.11 -7.48 -1.09
N ASP A 67 -3.30 -8.04 0.11
CA ASP A 67 -2.39 -9.06 0.68
C ASP A 67 -2.42 -10.35 -0.15
N ASP A 68 -3.62 -10.80 -0.55
CA ASP A 68 -3.80 -11.97 -1.39
C ASP A 68 -3.20 -11.78 -2.79
N ALA A 69 -3.42 -10.62 -3.43
CA ALA A 69 -2.81 -10.30 -4.73
C ALA A 69 -1.27 -10.29 -4.65
N LEU A 70 -0.71 -9.72 -3.57
CA LEU A 70 0.74 -9.73 -3.34
C LEU A 70 1.27 -11.15 -3.13
N ARG A 71 0.55 -11.97 -2.36
CA ARG A 71 0.93 -13.37 -2.12
C ARG A 71 0.89 -14.20 -3.40
N GLN A 72 -0.15 -14.06 -4.20
CA GLN A 72 -0.27 -14.72 -5.49
C GLN A 72 0.91 -14.38 -6.39
N ARG A 73 1.29 -13.09 -6.48
CA ARG A 73 2.47 -12.63 -7.23
C ARG A 73 3.78 -13.23 -6.71
N LYS A 74 3.87 -13.51 -5.41
CA LYS A 74 5.05 -14.13 -4.76
C LYS A 74 5.01 -15.65 -4.71
N GLY A 75 3.97 -16.30 -5.26
CA GLY A 75 3.77 -17.75 -5.15
C GLY A 75 3.52 -18.24 -3.72
N ILE A 76 3.07 -17.35 -2.83
CA ILE A 76 2.73 -17.68 -1.44
C ILE A 76 1.24 -18.08 -1.40
N PRO A 77 0.86 -19.21 -0.79
CA PRO A 77 -0.55 -19.58 -0.65
C PRO A 77 -1.35 -18.52 0.09
N SER A 78 -2.61 -18.31 -0.31
CA SER A 78 -3.50 -17.36 0.38
C SER A 78 -3.72 -17.79 1.84
N ARG A 79 -4.04 -16.81 2.70
CA ARG A 79 -4.49 -17.10 4.07
C ARG A 79 -5.75 -17.96 4.08
N HIS A 80 -6.65 -17.75 3.11
CA HIS A 80 -7.91 -18.50 3.00
C HIS A 80 -7.68 -19.99 2.72
N ASP A 81 -6.67 -20.34 1.92
CA ASP A 81 -6.34 -21.74 1.61
C ASP A 81 -5.86 -22.54 2.83
N ARG A 82 -5.34 -21.87 3.88
CA ARG A 82 -4.89 -22.55 5.10
C ARG A 82 -6.03 -23.01 5.99
N ILE A 83 -7.22 -22.40 5.88
CA ILE A 83 -8.38 -22.75 6.72
C ILE A 83 -9.20 -23.88 6.07
N GLY A 84 -9.11 -24.07 4.74
CA GLY A 84 -9.84 -25.11 4.00
C GLY A 84 -9.27 -26.54 4.08
N ARG A 85 -8.20 -26.78 4.86
CA ARG A 85 -7.73 -28.14 5.17
C ARG A 85 -8.05 -28.50 6.62
N ARG A 86 -9.33 -28.73 6.91
CA ARG A 86 -9.76 -29.52 8.07
C ARG A 86 -10.92 -30.42 7.69
#